data_AF-B8YM29-F1
#
_entry.id   AF-B8YM29-F1
#
_cell.length_a   1.000
_cell.length_b   1.000
_cell.length_c   1.000
_cell.angle_alpha   90.00
_cell.angle_beta   90.00
_cell.angle_gamma   90.00
#
_symmetry.space_group_name_H-M   'P 1'
#
loop_
_entity.id
_entity.type
_entity.pdbx_description
1 polymer ?
#
loop_
_entity_poly.entity_id
_entity_poly.type
_entity_poly.pdbx_seq_one_letter_code
_entity_poly.pdbx_strand_id
1 'polypeptide(L)'
;GQVLEVHLGWLAAAGWKIDPEDPANAELLKTLPEELYDVPGWFCSPLTPSVRQALPTRKLLVFVANSRSKSATATSWWTKTARHSLFDGRSGEPFPYPVSVGYMYMLKLHHLVDEKIHARSTGPYSMITQQPLGGKAQFGGQRFGEIG
;
A
#
# COMPACT_ATOMS: atom_id res chain seq x y z
N GLY A 1 4.74 -0.07 -9.91
CA GLY A 1 5.97 -0.36 -9.14
C GLY A 1 5.82 0.22 -7.76
N GLN A 2 6.20 -0.51 -6.71
CA GLN A 2 5.93 -0.18 -5.30
C GLN A 2 6.38 1.23 -4.88
N VAL A 3 7.45 1.77 -5.51
CA VAL A 3 7.93 3.14 -5.28
C VAL A 3 6.89 4.21 -5.65
N LEU A 4 6.09 3.98 -6.69
CA LEU A 4 5.05 4.91 -7.15
C LEU A 4 3.94 5.09 -6.09
N GLU A 5 3.53 3.99 -5.47
CA GLU A 5 2.45 3.96 -4.47
C GLU A 5 2.85 4.71 -3.20
N VAL A 6 4.12 4.57 -2.80
CA VAL A 6 4.69 5.30 -1.67
C VAL A 6 4.62 6.82 -1.90
N HIS A 7 5.06 7.30 -3.07
CA HIS A 7 5.02 8.74 -3.39
C HIS A 7 3.59 9.27 -3.46
N LEU A 8 2.69 8.52 -4.12
CA LEU A 8 1.28 8.91 -4.23
C LEU A 8 0.58 8.93 -2.88
N GLY A 9 0.89 7.98 -1.99
CA GLY A 9 0.37 7.95 -0.63
C GLY A 9 0.77 9.20 0.17
N TRP A 10 2.03 9.63 0.08
CA TRP A 10 2.48 10.88 0.70
C TRP A 10 1.82 12.12 0.11
N LEU A 11 1.66 12.17 -1.21
CA LEU A 11 0.99 13.25 -1.90
C LEU A 11 -0.48 13.39 -1.48
N ALA A 12 -1.18 12.27 -1.31
CA ALA A 12 -2.55 12.27 -0.80
C ALA A 12 -2.64 12.74 0.66
N ALA A 13 -1.67 12.35 1.50
CA ALA A 13 -1.62 12.81 2.90
C ALA A 13 -1.31 14.32 3.02
N ALA A 14 -0.37 14.83 2.23
CA ALA A 14 0.05 16.22 2.29
C ALA A 14 -0.87 17.19 1.52
N GLY A 15 -1.50 16.73 0.44
CA GLY A 15 -2.20 17.58 -0.51
C GLY A 15 -1.24 18.42 -1.35
N TRP A 16 -1.75 19.04 -2.41
CA TRP A 16 -0.95 19.86 -3.32
C TRP A 16 -1.71 21.08 -3.79
N LYS A 17 -0.98 22.05 -4.31
CA LYS A 17 -1.54 23.20 -5.01
C LYS A 17 -0.66 23.46 -6.23
N ILE A 18 -1.26 23.41 -7.41
CA ILE A 18 -0.56 23.62 -8.67
C ILE A 18 -0.87 25.04 -9.14
N ASP A 19 0.16 25.87 -9.24
CA ASP A 19 0.03 27.20 -9.83
C ASP A 19 0.11 27.07 -11.36
N PRO A 20 -0.89 27.58 -12.10
CA PRO A 20 -0.97 27.44 -13.56
C PRO A 20 0.04 28.32 -14.33
N GLU A 21 0.66 29.27 -13.64
CA GLU A 21 1.59 30.25 -14.21
C GLU A 21 3.05 29.75 -14.26
N ASP A 22 3.38 28.65 -13.57
CA ASP A 22 4.74 28.11 -13.52
C ASP A 22 5.08 27.29 -14.79
N PRO A 23 6.17 27.61 -15.51
CA PRO A 23 6.59 26.85 -16.70
C PRO A 23 6.87 25.37 -16.43
N ALA A 24 7.24 24.98 -15.20
CA ALA A 24 7.46 23.58 -14.84
C ALA A 24 6.15 22.76 -14.84
N ASN A 25 5.00 23.42 -14.68
CA ASN A 25 3.67 22.80 -14.61
C ASN A 25 2.98 22.70 -15.99
N ALA A 26 3.52 23.35 -17.02
CA ALA A 26 2.90 23.41 -18.36
C ALA A 26 2.60 22.04 -18.98
N GLU A 27 3.44 21.03 -18.70
CA GLU A 27 3.22 19.65 -19.15
C GLU A 27 2.22 18.86 -18.29
N LEU A 28 2.02 19.27 -17.04
CA LEU A 28 1.03 18.68 -16.13
C LEU A 28 -0.37 19.19 -16.44
N LEU A 29 -0.51 20.50 -16.70
CA LEU A 29 -1.78 21.17 -16.97
C LEU A 29 -2.50 20.61 -18.21
N LYS A 30 -1.75 20.11 -19.20
CA LYS A 30 -2.32 19.44 -20.39
C LYS A 30 -3.01 18.10 -20.08
N THR A 31 -2.63 17.46 -18.99
CA THR A 31 -3.07 16.10 -18.64
C THR A 31 -4.01 16.06 -17.43
N LEU A 32 -4.00 17.10 -16.61
CA LEU A 32 -4.72 17.14 -15.34
C LEU A 32 -6.01 17.96 -15.49
N PRO A 33 -7.19 17.44 -15.09
CA PRO A 33 -8.41 18.24 -15.05
C PRO A 33 -8.29 19.39 -14.04
N GLU A 34 -9.01 20.49 -14.29
CA GLU A 34 -9.01 21.71 -13.47
C GLU A 34 -9.41 21.44 -12.01
N GLU A 35 -10.29 20.46 -11.78
CA GLU A 35 -10.74 20.04 -10.44
C GLU A 35 -9.60 19.57 -9.52
N LEU A 36 -8.46 19.16 -10.08
CA LEU A 36 -7.33 18.62 -9.32
C LEU A 36 -6.19 19.63 -9.11
N TYR A 37 -6.39 20.92 -9.41
CA TYR A 37 -5.36 21.93 -9.18
C TYR A 37 -5.15 22.24 -7.70
N ASP A 38 -6.22 22.15 -6.90
CA ASP A 38 -6.21 22.41 -5.46
C ASP A 38 -6.81 21.20 -4.74
N VAL A 39 -5.95 20.35 -4.17
CA VAL A 39 -6.39 19.20 -3.38
C VAL A 39 -5.87 19.34 -1.94
N PRO A 40 -6.77 19.41 -0.94
CA PRO A 40 -6.35 19.47 0.46
C PRO A 40 -5.70 18.16 0.91
N GLY A 41 -4.83 18.25 1.92
CA GLY A 41 -4.23 17.08 2.55
C GLY A 41 -5.27 16.20 3.22
N TRP A 42 -4.95 14.91 3.36
CA TRP A 42 -5.84 13.87 3.90
C TRP A 42 -7.12 13.63 3.09
N PHE A 43 -7.27 14.27 1.93
CA PHE A 43 -8.31 13.91 1.00
C PHE A 43 -7.91 12.57 0.37
N CYS A 44 -8.66 11.51 0.67
CA CYS A 44 -8.43 10.15 0.15
C CYS A 44 -8.93 9.96 -1.30
N SER A 45 -9.57 10.97 -1.90
CA SER A 45 -10.09 10.87 -3.28
C SER A 45 -9.12 11.10 -4.45
N PRO A 46 -7.86 11.60 -4.32
CA PRO A 46 -7.00 11.81 -5.47
C PRO A 46 -6.41 10.52 -6.05
N LEU A 47 -6.69 9.35 -5.46
CA LEU A 47 -6.34 8.05 -6.01
C LEU A 47 -7.47 7.48 -6.90
N THR A 48 -8.31 8.33 -7.48
CA THR A 48 -9.13 7.90 -8.61
C THR A 48 -8.22 7.28 -9.68
N PRO A 49 -8.65 6.21 -10.36
CA PRO A 49 -7.90 5.61 -11.47
C PRO A 49 -7.41 6.65 -12.49
N SER A 50 -8.13 7.76 -12.65
CA SER A 50 -7.79 8.88 -13.52
C SER A 50 -6.45 9.55 -13.18
N VAL A 51 -6.13 9.81 -11.91
CA VAL A 51 -4.84 10.42 -11.51
C VAL A 51 -3.69 9.45 -11.73
N ARG A 52 -3.92 8.18 -11.39
CA ARG A 52 -2.94 7.10 -11.61
C ARG A 52 -2.64 6.90 -13.10
N GLN A 53 -3.65 7.03 -13.96
CA GLN A 53 -3.52 6.86 -15.41
C GLN A 53 -2.92 8.10 -16.08
N ALA A 54 -3.14 9.29 -15.52
CA ALA A 54 -2.63 10.56 -16.03
C ALA A 54 -1.15 10.85 -15.67
N LEU A 55 -0.57 10.15 -14.68
CA LEU A 55 0.78 10.45 -14.17
C LEU A 55 1.79 9.32 -14.47
N PRO A 56 2.51 9.36 -15.61
CA PRO A 56 3.71 8.55 -15.77
C PRO A 56 4.76 8.95 -14.72
N THR A 57 5.57 7.98 -14.27
CA THR A 57 6.57 8.12 -13.18
C THR A 57 7.45 9.37 -13.28
N ARG A 58 7.74 9.85 -14.51
CA ARG A 58 8.57 11.03 -14.77
C ARG A 58 7.91 12.35 -14.31
N LYS A 59 6.57 12.42 -14.31
CA LYS A 59 5.79 13.62 -13.95
C LYS A 59 5.53 13.75 -12.45
N LEU A 60 5.76 12.69 -11.66
CA LEU A 60 5.54 12.71 -10.21
C LEU A 60 6.48 13.66 -9.46
N LEU A 61 7.71 13.86 -9.94
CA LEU A 61 8.67 14.73 -9.27
C LEU A 61 8.21 16.20 -9.23
N VAL A 62 7.55 16.67 -10.28
CA VAL A 62 6.99 18.02 -10.35
C VAL A 62 5.84 18.16 -9.36
N PHE A 63 4.98 17.14 -9.30
CA PHE A 63 3.85 17.13 -8.38
C PHE A 63 4.27 17.05 -6.89
N VAL A 64 5.33 16.29 -6.62
CA VAL A 64 6.07 16.28 -5.36
C VAL A 64 6.58 17.67 -4.98
N ALA A 65 7.09 18.45 -5.92
CA ALA A 65 7.55 19.82 -5.65
C ALA A 65 6.39 20.77 -5.26
N ASN A 66 5.20 20.53 -5.79
CA ASN A 66 3.98 21.33 -5.57
C ASN A 66 3.15 20.92 -4.35
N SER A 67 3.64 19.99 -3.54
CA SER A 67 2.96 19.56 -2.33
C SER A 67 2.97 20.64 -1.23
N ARG A 68 1.91 20.67 -0.42
CA ARG A 68 1.68 21.70 0.60
C ARG A 68 2.59 21.55 1.82
N SER A 69 2.98 20.32 2.15
CA SER A 69 3.81 20.04 3.31
C SER A 69 5.29 20.33 3.02
N LYS A 70 5.70 21.59 3.15
CA LYS A 70 7.09 22.03 3.00
C LYS A 70 7.79 22.12 4.35
N SER A 71 9.03 21.65 4.42
CA SER A 71 9.93 21.94 5.55
C SER A 71 10.29 23.42 5.57
N ALA A 72 10.79 23.92 6.71
CA ALA A 72 11.36 25.26 6.86
C ALA A 72 12.47 25.59 5.83
N THR A 73 13.07 24.58 5.19
CA THR A 73 14.14 24.72 4.17
C THR A 73 13.66 24.51 2.74
N ALA A 74 12.38 24.84 2.43
CA ALA A 74 11.76 24.83 1.08
C ALA A 74 11.83 23.51 0.27
N THR A 75 12.46 22.47 0.82
CA THR A 75 12.46 21.11 0.31
C THR A 75 11.42 20.34 1.10
N SER A 76 10.54 19.61 0.42
CA SER A 76 9.55 18.81 1.10
C SER A 76 10.21 17.72 1.96
N TRP A 77 9.54 17.26 3.02
CA TRP A 77 10.09 16.27 3.96
C TRP A 77 10.38 14.89 3.35
N TRP A 78 10.08 14.68 2.07
CA TRP A 78 10.38 13.44 1.36
C TRP A 78 11.50 13.67 0.34
N THR A 79 12.58 12.90 0.51
CA THR A 79 13.67 12.78 -0.46
C THR A 79 13.09 12.47 -1.85
N LYS A 80 13.73 12.94 -2.93
CA LYS A 80 13.36 12.61 -4.34
C LYS A 80 13.21 11.10 -4.62
N THR A 81 13.74 10.26 -3.73
CA THR A 81 13.71 8.80 -3.80
C THR A 81 12.65 8.14 -2.90
N ALA A 82 11.88 8.92 -2.13
CA ALA A 82 10.97 8.47 -1.06
C ALA A 82 11.56 7.42 -0.10
N ARG A 83 12.85 7.57 0.21
CA ARG A 83 13.53 6.79 1.24
C ARG A 83 13.93 7.70 2.39
N HIS A 84 13.83 7.17 3.60
CA HIS A 84 14.06 7.86 4.85
C HIS A 84 14.95 7.03 5.77
N SER A 85 15.76 7.70 6.58
CA SER A 85 16.51 7.05 7.65
C SER A 85 15.57 6.69 8.78
N LEU A 86 15.42 5.40 9.04
CA LEU A 86 14.66 4.89 10.17
C LEU A 86 15.60 4.55 11.31
N PHE A 87 15.08 4.59 12.54
CA PHE A 87 15.76 4.14 13.74
C PHE A 87 15.08 2.88 14.26
N ASP A 88 15.86 1.92 14.73
CA ASP A 88 15.32 0.71 15.35
C ASP A 88 14.68 1.08 16.69
N GLY A 89 13.40 0.72 16.86
CA GLY A 89 12.64 0.99 18.09
C GLY A 89 13.09 0.16 19.30
N ARG A 90 13.91 -0.87 19.12
CA ARG A 90 14.46 -1.68 20.22
C ARG A 90 15.80 -1.17 20.73
N SER A 91 16.71 -0.82 19.83
CA SER A 91 18.09 -0.39 20.18
C SER A 91 18.29 1.13 20.13
N GLY A 92 17.49 1.86 19.35
CA GLY A 92 17.67 3.29 19.09
C GLY A 92 18.71 3.60 18.01
N GLU A 93 19.38 2.59 17.45
CA GLU A 93 20.39 2.79 16.40
C GLU A 93 19.73 3.02 15.02
N PRO A 94 20.35 3.84 14.14
CA PRO A 94 19.85 4.02 12.78
C PRO A 94 20.05 2.76 11.93
N PHE A 95 19.10 2.46 11.05
CA PHE A 95 19.29 1.40 10.06
C PHE A 95 20.41 1.77 9.07
N PRO A 96 21.21 0.78 8.58
CA PRO A 96 22.36 1.04 7.72
C PRO A 96 21.98 1.55 6.32
N TYR A 97 20.74 1.31 5.89
CA TYR A 97 20.24 1.73 4.58
C TYR A 97 18.92 2.49 4.72
N PRO A 98 18.67 3.48 3.85
CA PRO A 98 17.44 4.24 3.88
C PRO A 98 16.26 3.37 3.40
N VAL A 99 15.18 3.38 4.18
CA VAL A 99 14.00 2.54 3.97
C VAL A 99 12.90 3.35 3.29
N SER A 100 12.18 2.74 2.36
CA SER A 100 11.00 3.38 1.74
C SER A 100 9.83 3.37 2.71
N VAL A 101 9.34 4.55 3.07
CA VAL A 101 8.20 4.73 3.99
C VAL A 101 7.10 5.46 3.24
N GLY A 102 5.85 5.01 3.36
CA GLY A 102 4.70 5.67 2.74
C GLY A 102 3.36 5.13 3.20
N TYR A 103 2.31 5.71 2.64
CA TYR A 103 0.93 5.29 2.87
C TYR A 103 0.53 4.27 1.81
N MET A 104 0.09 3.10 2.28
CA MET A 104 -0.46 2.05 1.43
C MET A 104 -1.85 1.68 1.90
N TYR A 105 -2.76 1.50 0.95
CA TYR A 105 -4.08 0.97 1.24
C TYR A 105 -3.99 -0.55 1.39
N MET A 106 -4.20 -1.03 2.62
CA MET A 106 -4.19 -2.46 2.93
C MET A 106 -5.62 -2.99 3.04
N LEU A 107 -5.90 -4.07 2.34
CA LEU A 107 -7.16 -4.80 2.44
C LEU A 107 -6.99 -6.03 3.35
N LYS A 108 -7.93 -6.20 4.29
CA LYS A 108 -8.03 -7.43 5.08
C LYS A 108 -8.94 -8.41 4.35
N LEU A 109 -8.39 -9.55 3.93
CA LEU A 109 -9.17 -10.62 3.29
C LEU A 109 -9.95 -11.44 4.33
N HIS A 110 -11.05 -12.04 3.88
CA HIS A 110 -11.93 -12.86 4.74
C HIS A 110 -11.32 -14.17 5.23
N HIS A 111 -10.16 -14.59 4.70
CA HIS A 111 -9.55 -15.89 5.01
C HIS A 111 -8.82 -15.89 6.37
N LEU A 112 -9.59 -15.79 7.44
CA LEU A 112 -9.11 -15.77 8.81
C LEU A 112 -8.52 -17.12 9.22
N VAL A 113 -7.54 -17.09 10.12
CA VAL A 113 -6.90 -18.29 10.67
C VAL A 113 -7.88 -19.13 11.51
N ASP A 114 -8.84 -18.48 12.16
CA ASP A 114 -9.82 -19.12 13.03
C ASP A 114 -10.70 -20.14 12.27
N GLU A 115 -11.02 -19.85 11.01
CA GLU A 115 -11.74 -20.78 10.14
C GLU A 115 -10.87 -21.95 9.68
N LYS A 116 -9.53 -21.80 9.70
CA LYS A 116 -8.58 -22.79 9.18
C LYS A 116 -8.03 -23.73 10.26
N ILE A 117 -8.05 -23.34 11.52
CA ILE A 117 -7.61 -24.21 12.62
C ILE A 117 -8.66 -25.31 12.83
N HIS A 118 -8.20 -26.55 12.74
CA HIS A 118 -8.97 -27.76 13.04
C HIS A 118 -8.00 -28.86 13.47
N ALA A 119 -8.26 -29.48 14.61
CA ALA A 119 -7.49 -30.60 15.12
C ALA A 119 -8.45 -31.70 15.60
N ARG A 120 -8.03 -32.95 15.49
CA ARG A 120 -8.81 -34.10 15.97
C ARG A 120 -7.93 -35.18 16.57
N SER A 121 -8.44 -35.80 17.63
CA SER A 121 -7.86 -37.00 18.25
C SER A 121 -8.62 -38.27 17.83
N THR A 122 -9.94 -38.28 17.96
CA THR A 122 -10.86 -39.35 17.49
C THR A 122 -12.08 -38.75 16.78
N GLY A 123 -12.77 -39.52 15.94
CA GLY A 123 -13.92 -39.02 15.18
C GLY A 123 -14.65 -40.11 14.38
N PRO A 124 -15.76 -39.76 13.71
CA PRO A 124 -16.56 -40.71 12.94
C PRO A 124 -15.81 -41.27 11.72
N TYR A 125 -16.14 -42.52 11.38
CA TYR A 125 -15.58 -43.27 10.27
C TYR A 125 -16.65 -43.57 9.22
N SER A 126 -16.24 -43.71 7.97
CA SER A 126 -17.11 -44.19 6.90
C SER A 126 -17.48 -45.66 7.14
N MET A 127 -18.76 -46.03 6.96
CA MET A 127 -19.22 -47.41 7.12
C MET A 127 -18.58 -48.38 6.11
N ILE A 128 -18.21 -47.88 4.92
CA ILE A 128 -17.72 -48.75 3.84
C ILE A 128 -16.21 -49.01 3.99
N THR A 129 -15.42 -47.94 4.09
CA THR A 129 -13.94 -48.04 4.04
C THR A 129 -13.29 -47.99 5.42
N GLN A 130 -14.06 -47.75 6.48
CA GLN A 130 -13.55 -47.46 7.82
C GLN A 130 -12.44 -46.39 7.82
N GLN A 131 -12.48 -45.47 6.85
CA GLN A 131 -11.60 -44.32 6.81
C GLN A 131 -12.24 -43.15 7.58
N PRO A 132 -11.43 -42.30 8.23
CA PRO A 132 -11.87 -41.01 8.73
C PRO A 132 -12.66 -40.21 7.69
N LEU A 133 -13.76 -39.57 8.11
CA LEU A 133 -14.45 -38.61 7.25
C LEU A 133 -13.53 -37.42 6.90
N GLY A 134 -13.86 -36.70 5.82
CA GLY A 134 -13.10 -35.53 5.36
C GLY A 134 -13.78 -34.22 5.72
N GLY A 135 -12.99 -33.15 5.91
CA GLY A 135 -13.48 -31.78 6.09
C GLY A 135 -13.79 -31.38 7.54
N LYS A 136 -13.62 -30.09 7.83
CA LYS A 136 -13.79 -29.49 9.18
C LYS A 136 -15.20 -29.73 9.75
N ALA A 137 -16.23 -29.60 8.92
CA ALA A 137 -17.63 -29.69 9.34
C ALA A 137 -18.03 -31.07 9.90
N GLN A 138 -17.32 -32.14 9.52
CA GLN A 138 -17.62 -33.51 9.94
C GLN A 138 -16.59 -34.06 10.95
N PHE A 139 -15.82 -33.17 11.59
CA PHE A 139 -14.64 -33.54 12.38
C PHE A 139 -13.69 -34.47 11.61
N GLY A 140 -13.55 -34.19 10.31
CA GLY A 140 -12.80 -35.01 9.39
C GLY A 140 -11.28 -34.93 9.60
N GLY A 141 -10.59 -35.98 9.21
CA GLY A 141 -9.13 -36.11 9.24
C GLY A 141 -8.45 -35.40 8.08
N GLN A 142 -7.20 -35.04 8.27
CA GLN A 142 -6.35 -34.64 7.15
C GLN A 142 -6.06 -35.88 6.29
N ARG A 143 -6.14 -35.72 4.97
CA ARG A 143 -5.75 -36.80 4.05
C ARG A 143 -4.24 -36.86 3.97
N PHE A 144 -3.68 -38.03 4.23
CA PHE A 144 -2.32 -38.37 3.83
C PHE A 144 -2.37 -38.90 2.40
N GLY A 145 -1.82 -38.13 1.46
CA GLY A 145 -1.73 -38.51 0.05
C GLY A 145 -0.52 -39.39 -0.23
N GLU A 146 -0.44 -39.92 -1.45
CA GLU A 146 0.60 -40.87 -1.90
C GLU A 146 2.03 -40.27 -1.94
N ILE A 147 2.15 -38.94 -2.03
CA ILE A 147 3.42 -38.21 -2.12
C ILE A 147 3.83 -37.51 -0.81
N GLY A 148 3.42 -38.10 0.33
CA GLY A 148 3.63 -37.53 1.66
C GLY A 148 5.09 -37.39 2.06
#